data_AF-A0A420E7I3-F1
#
_entry.id   AF-A0A420E7I3-F1
#
_cell.length_a   1.000
_cell.length_b   1.000
_cell.length_c   1.000
_cell.angle_alpha   90.00
_cell.angle_beta   90.00
_cell.angle_gamma   90.00
#
_symmetry.space_group_name_H-M   'P 1'
#
loop_
_entity.id
_entity.type
_entity.pdbx_description
1 polymer ?
#
loop_
_entity_poly.entity_id
_entity_poly.type
_entity_poly.pdbx_seq_one_letter_code
_entity_poly.pdbx_strand_id
1 'polypeptide(L)'
;MKNVVNVDCLTSATYPNDSFRVEVLHKPCDPDSVRRIMLTNPTLSVEILPSKGMSIGEAFYLDKPFFWIPPQPSLLAKDSFDINAPFVVRGQENTGLRWVEAFTGGVELLGLSNWGLRREEKGVVYGLHGEASNISVNSFDILFESEFAQVKASFLVFDWDEQGYPAKNQKPIYRVTRRIRIQKHGKALELFDDIENISTHQRVPQWGYHIQLRPQAGAELISNSANVENRKDEPLSDTYNVWQPVPYGENRIEKGAIHQGLACVEINGVECVRPFLKYQDNSGIVMHLPRSPFYLSWVSAGGAGTDEFCYPVNKLGEYEPLLKRSWDGI
;
A
#
# COMPACT_ATOMS: atom_id res chain seq x y z
N MET A 1 24.46 -15.18 18.49
CA MET A 1 25.12 -14.08 17.74
C MET A 1 24.09 -13.54 16.76
N LYS A 2 23.84 -12.23 16.75
CA LYS A 2 22.88 -11.63 15.82
C LYS A 2 23.56 -11.50 14.46
N ASN A 3 23.05 -12.20 13.45
CA ASN A 3 23.56 -12.11 12.10
C ASN A 3 22.70 -11.10 11.33
N VAL A 4 23.20 -9.86 11.23
CA VAL A 4 22.60 -8.83 10.37
C VAL A 4 23.36 -8.83 9.05
N VAL A 5 22.64 -8.96 7.94
CA VAL A 5 23.20 -8.90 6.59
C VAL A 5 22.64 -7.66 5.90
N ASN A 6 23.53 -6.76 5.47
CA ASN A 6 23.15 -5.63 4.63
C ASN A 6 23.16 -6.05 3.16
N VAL A 7 22.08 -5.76 2.44
CA VAL A 7 21.83 -6.23 1.08
C VAL A 7 21.48 -5.06 0.17
N ASP A 8 22.12 -5.02 -1.00
CA ASP A 8 21.79 -4.09 -2.09
C ASP A 8 20.52 -4.53 -2.82
N CYS A 9 19.59 -3.60 -3.07
CA CYS A 9 18.30 -3.92 -3.66
C CYS A 9 18.37 -4.37 -5.13
N LEU A 10 19.46 -4.16 -5.87
CA LEU A 10 19.55 -4.50 -7.30
C LEU A 10 20.20 -5.87 -7.55
N THR A 11 20.79 -6.44 -6.52
CA THR A 11 21.53 -7.71 -6.60
C THR A 11 20.61 -8.88 -6.29
N SER A 12 20.31 -9.69 -7.29
CA SER A 12 19.56 -10.94 -7.08
C SER A 12 20.37 -11.91 -6.24
N ALA A 13 19.81 -12.37 -5.13
CA ALA A 13 20.50 -13.22 -4.16
C ALA A 13 19.50 -13.98 -3.28
N THR A 14 19.96 -15.09 -2.71
CA THR A 14 19.18 -15.90 -1.76
C THR A 14 19.94 -16.03 -0.45
N TYR A 15 19.26 -15.73 0.65
CA TYR A 15 19.79 -15.79 2.00
C TYR A 15 18.97 -16.82 2.80
N PRO A 16 19.40 -18.09 2.84
CA PRO A 16 18.70 -19.13 3.57
C PRO A 16 19.08 -19.15 5.05
N ASN A 17 18.14 -19.61 5.87
CA ASN A 17 18.28 -20.00 7.26
C ASN A 17 17.45 -21.29 7.48
N ASP A 18 17.70 -22.04 8.54
CA ASP A 18 17.02 -23.32 8.82
C ASP A 18 15.49 -23.27 8.74
N SER A 19 14.88 -22.11 9.00
CA SER A 19 13.42 -21.96 9.00
C SER A 19 12.90 -20.77 8.21
N PHE A 20 13.80 -20.02 7.58
CA PHE A 20 13.45 -18.82 6.84
C PHE A 20 14.26 -18.73 5.57
N ARG A 21 13.73 -18.04 4.57
CA ARG A 21 14.47 -17.71 3.36
C ARG A 21 14.10 -16.31 2.90
N VAL A 22 15.11 -15.51 2.61
CA VAL A 22 14.96 -14.21 1.96
C VAL A 22 15.54 -14.30 0.55
N GLU A 23 14.75 -13.96 -0.46
CA GLU A 23 15.17 -13.94 -1.87
C GLU A 23 14.97 -12.56 -2.46
N VAL A 24 16.00 -12.02 -3.11
CA VAL A 24 15.91 -10.82 -3.95
C VAL A 24 15.79 -11.29 -5.38
N LEU A 25 14.67 -10.95 -6.04
CA LEU A 25 14.36 -11.43 -7.38
C LEU A 25 13.83 -10.33 -8.30
N HIS A 26 13.98 -10.55 -9.61
CA HIS A 26 13.38 -9.75 -10.66
C HIS A 26 12.21 -10.54 -11.25
N LYS A 27 11.02 -9.93 -11.35
CA LYS A 27 9.91 -10.52 -12.10
C LYS A 27 10.01 -10.07 -13.56
N PRO A 28 9.78 -10.95 -14.55
CA PRO A 28 9.92 -10.61 -15.98
C PRO A 28 9.09 -9.42 -16.47
N CYS A 29 7.99 -9.09 -15.79
CA CYS A 29 7.15 -7.95 -16.13
C CYS A 29 7.65 -6.62 -15.55
N ASP A 30 8.58 -6.65 -14.59
CA ASP A 30 9.09 -5.44 -13.96
C ASP A 30 10.27 -4.84 -14.76
N PRO A 31 10.46 -3.52 -14.73
CA PRO A 31 11.66 -2.88 -15.28
C PRO A 31 12.96 -3.42 -14.65
N ASP A 32 14.08 -3.35 -15.39
CA ASP A 32 15.38 -3.84 -14.93
C ASP A 32 15.89 -3.18 -13.64
N SER A 33 15.42 -1.96 -13.34
CA SER A 33 15.76 -1.20 -12.13
C SER A 33 14.98 -1.62 -10.88
N VAL A 34 14.08 -2.60 -11.01
CA VAL A 34 13.18 -3.04 -9.95
C VAL A 34 13.53 -4.45 -9.50
N ARG A 35 13.51 -4.67 -8.19
CA ARG A 35 13.54 -6.00 -7.58
C ARG A 35 12.44 -6.10 -6.53
N ARG A 36 12.11 -7.33 -6.20
CA ARG A 36 11.18 -7.70 -5.13
C ARG A 36 11.92 -8.56 -4.13
N ILE A 37 11.53 -8.49 -2.86
CA ILE A 37 12.09 -9.32 -1.79
C ILE A 37 11.02 -10.31 -1.36
N MET A 38 11.30 -11.60 -1.45
CA MET A 38 10.45 -12.65 -0.88
C MET A 38 11.01 -13.06 0.48
N LEU A 39 10.25 -12.81 1.54
CA LEU A 39 10.51 -13.31 2.88
C LEU A 39 9.58 -14.49 3.16
N THR A 40 10.14 -15.66 3.44
CA THR A 40 9.37 -16.92 3.53
C THR A 40 9.72 -17.74 4.77
N ASN A 41 8.72 -18.44 5.30
CA ASN A 41 8.84 -19.56 6.24
C ASN A 41 8.02 -20.75 5.69
N PRO A 42 7.91 -21.90 6.38
CA PRO A 42 7.16 -23.06 5.88
C PRO A 42 5.66 -22.85 5.61
N THR A 43 5.06 -21.79 6.13
CA THR A 43 3.61 -21.53 6.11
C THR A 43 3.22 -20.18 5.52
N LEU A 44 4.14 -19.21 5.46
CA LEU A 44 3.90 -17.83 5.09
C LEU A 44 4.96 -17.38 4.09
N SER A 45 4.52 -16.77 2.99
CA SER A 45 5.36 -16.04 2.05
C SER A 45 4.91 -14.59 1.97
N VAL A 46 5.85 -13.66 1.95
CA VAL A 46 5.60 -12.22 1.92
C VAL A 46 6.49 -11.58 0.88
N GLU A 47 5.88 -10.91 -0.08
CA GLU A 47 6.56 -10.07 -1.06
C GLU A 47 6.66 -8.65 -0.52
N ILE A 48 7.87 -8.10 -0.53
CA ILE A 48 8.20 -6.75 -0.11
C ILE A 48 8.72 -6.00 -1.34
N LEU A 49 8.33 -4.73 -1.46
CA LEU A 49 8.57 -3.89 -2.64
C LEU A 49 9.53 -2.73 -2.30
N PRO A 50 10.86 -2.91 -2.44
CA PRO A 50 11.82 -1.84 -2.17
C PRO A 50 11.60 -0.57 -2.99
N SER A 51 11.16 -0.69 -4.25
CA SER A 51 10.86 0.46 -5.09
C SER A 51 9.62 1.24 -4.64
N LYS A 52 8.85 0.69 -3.70
CA LYS A 52 7.61 1.26 -3.17
C LYS A 52 7.66 1.52 -1.66
N GLY A 53 8.73 2.12 -1.14
CA GLY A 53 8.86 2.42 0.29
C GLY A 53 8.82 1.17 1.17
N MET A 54 9.28 0.03 0.65
CA MET A 54 9.17 -1.28 1.29
C MET A 54 7.72 -1.69 1.58
N SER A 55 6.78 -1.31 0.71
CA SER A 55 5.38 -1.75 0.80
C SER A 55 5.27 -3.27 0.69
N ILE A 56 4.21 -3.84 1.26
CA ILE A 56 3.92 -5.26 1.10
C ILE A 56 3.17 -5.42 -0.22
N GLY A 57 3.70 -6.22 -1.15
CA GLY A 57 3.05 -6.50 -2.43
C GLY A 57 1.99 -7.57 -2.26
N GLU A 58 2.45 -8.79 -1.97
CA GLU A 58 1.63 -9.99 -1.84
C GLU A 58 2.00 -10.70 -0.52
N ALA A 59 1.05 -11.44 0.05
CA ALA A 59 1.35 -12.37 1.14
C ALA A 59 0.43 -13.57 1.07
N PHE A 60 0.95 -14.77 1.34
CA PHE A 60 0.21 -16.02 1.29
C PHE A 60 0.44 -16.84 2.55
N TYR A 61 -0.64 -17.28 3.20
CA TYR A 61 -0.61 -18.26 4.27
C TYR A 61 -1.13 -19.61 3.76
N LEU A 62 -0.28 -20.63 3.70
CA LEU A 62 -0.61 -21.95 3.14
C LEU A 62 -1.32 -21.83 1.77
N ASP A 63 -0.68 -21.08 0.86
CA ASP A 63 -1.16 -20.77 -0.49
C ASP A 63 -2.45 -19.93 -0.57
N LYS A 64 -2.99 -19.46 0.57
CA LYS A 64 -4.11 -18.53 0.62
C LYS A 64 -3.61 -17.09 0.69
N PRO A 65 -3.82 -16.26 -0.34
CA PRO A 65 -3.38 -14.86 -0.32
C PRO A 65 -4.21 -14.00 0.63
N PHE A 66 -3.54 -13.01 1.21
CA PHE A 66 -4.16 -12.00 2.07
C PHE A 66 -4.69 -10.81 1.27
N PHE A 67 -3.99 -10.46 0.19
CA PHE A 67 -4.23 -9.21 -0.52
C PHE A 67 -4.85 -9.42 -1.89
N TRP A 68 -5.39 -8.33 -2.43
CA TRP A 68 -5.95 -8.27 -3.77
C TRP A 68 -4.95 -8.62 -4.89
N ILE A 69 -5.47 -8.74 -6.11
CA ILE A 69 -4.64 -8.79 -7.31
C ILE A 69 -4.68 -7.37 -7.92
N PRO A 70 -3.55 -6.65 -7.98
CA PRO A 70 -3.55 -5.28 -8.47
C PRO A 70 -3.90 -5.21 -9.97
N PRO A 71 -4.55 -4.12 -10.42
CA PRO A 71 -4.83 -3.84 -11.82
C PRO A 71 -3.58 -3.78 -12.70
N GLN A 72 -2.48 -3.26 -12.13
CA GLN A 72 -1.18 -3.22 -12.78
C GLN A 72 -0.33 -4.42 -12.34
N PRO A 73 0.12 -5.29 -13.27
CA PRO A 73 0.94 -6.44 -12.92
C PRO A 73 2.40 -6.09 -12.63
N SER A 74 2.90 -5.01 -13.24
CA SER A 74 4.28 -4.54 -13.14
C SER A 74 4.41 -3.36 -12.19
N LEU A 75 5.56 -3.25 -11.53
CA LEU A 75 5.92 -2.02 -10.82
C LEU A 75 6.47 -0.98 -11.79
N LEU A 76 6.38 0.30 -11.40
CA LEU A 76 7.00 1.38 -12.14
C LEU A 76 8.52 1.37 -11.95
N ALA A 77 9.24 1.87 -12.96
CA ALA A 77 10.69 1.97 -12.87
C ALA A 77 11.10 2.92 -11.75
N LYS A 78 12.22 2.60 -11.10
CA LYS A 78 12.81 3.49 -10.10
C LYS A 78 13.04 4.88 -10.69
N ASP A 79 12.67 5.92 -9.94
CA ASP A 79 12.86 7.33 -10.27
C ASP A 79 12.11 7.84 -11.53
N SER A 80 11.24 7.03 -12.16
CA SER A 80 10.47 7.44 -13.35
C SER A 80 9.07 7.98 -13.04
N PHE A 81 8.63 7.86 -11.79
CA PHE A 81 7.27 8.19 -11.38
C PHE A 81 7.19 9.62 -10.83
N ASP A 82 6.39 10.47 -11.48
CA ASP A 82 6.03 11.79 -10.99
C ASP A 82 4.53 11.80 -10.65
N ILE A 83 4.21 11.85 -9.35
CA ILE A 83 2.83 11.84 -8.85
C ILE A 83 1.99 13.03 -9.36
N ASN A 84 2.65 14.13 -9.71
CA ASN A 84 2.02 15.38 -10.13
C ASN A 84 1.87 15.51 -11.65
N ALA A 85 2.45 14.59 -12.42
CA ALA A 85 2.28 14.57 -13.87
C ALA A 85 0.79 14.43 -14.26
N PRO A 86 0.41 14.94 -15.45
CA PRO A 86 -0.97 14.87 -15.92
C PRO A 86 -1.51 13.44 -15.96
N PHE A 87 -2.77 13.30 -15.55
CA PHE A 87 -3.49 12.03 -15.48
C PHE A 87 -4.96 12.26 -15.82
N VAL A 88 -5.59 11.35 -16.56
CA VAL A 88 -6.94 11.57 -17.09
C VAL A 88 -7.93 10.74 -16.28
N VAL A 89 -8.92 11.42 -15.70
CA VAL A 89 -10.00 10.77 -14.96
C VAL A 89 -11.33 11.13 -15.64
N ARG A 90 -12.02 10.13 -16.19
CA ARG A 90 -13.31 10.30 -16.89
C ARG A 90 -13.24 11.39 -17.96
N GLY A 91 -12.20 11.35 -18.79
CA GLY A 91 -11.96 12.30 -19.88
C GLY A 91 -11.44 13.68 -19.46
N GLN A 92 -11.22 13.93 -18.16
CA GLN A 92 -10.68 15.20 -17.67
C GLN A 92 -9.22 15.04 -17.23
N GLU A 93 -8.35 15.90 -17.76
CA GLU A 93 -6.96 15.96 -17.32
C GLU A 93 -6.86 16.60 -15.93
N ASN A 94 -6.12 15.94 -15.04
CA ASN A 94 -5.92 16.31 -13.66
C ASN A 94 -4.44 16.14 -13.28
N THR A 95 -3.96 16.96 -12.34
CA THR A 95 -2.62 16.80 -11.73
C THR A 95 -2.74 16.26 -10.31
N GLY A 96 -1.73 15.49 -9.88
CA GLY A 96 -1.68 14.93 -8.53
C GLY A 96 -2.56 13.69 -8.33
N LEU A 97 -3.12 13.10 -9.38
CA LEU A 97 -3.90 11.85 -9.29
C LEU A 97 -3.14 10.62 -9.80
N ARG A 98 -1.90 10.80 -10.28
CA ARG A 98 -1.12 9.74 -10.91
C ARG A 98 -0.68 8.63 -9.94
N TRP A 99 -0.86 8.81 -8.63
CA TRP A 99 -0.70 7.75 -7.62
C TRP A 99 -1.42 6.45 -8.00
N VAL A 100 -2.59 6.55 -8.64
CA VAL A 100 -3.38 5.41 -9.11
C VAL A 100 -2.61 4.49 -10.06
N GLU A 101 -1.71 5.03 -10.89
CA GLU A 101 -0.84 4.25 -11.78
C GLU A 101 0.13 3.37 -11.00
N ALA A 102 0.64 3.90 -9.88
CA ALA A 102 1.65 3.24 -9.07
C ALA A 102 1.05 2.27 -8.04
N PHE A 103 -0.28 2.23 -7.91
CA PHE A 103 -0.96 1.53 -6.84
C PHE A 103 -0.99 0.02 -7.06
N THR A 104 -0.14 -0.71 -6.33
CA THR A 104 0.08 -2.15 -6.54
C THR A 104 0.29 -2.95 -5.26
N GLY A 105 0.52 -2.29 -4.12
CA GLY A 105 0.74 -2.96 -2.84
C GLY A 105 -0.55 -3.53 -2.24
N GLY A 106 -0.38 -4.58 -1.44
CA GLY A 106 -1.37 -5.04 -0.46
C GLY A 106 -1.37 -4.19 0.81
N VAL A 107 -0.23 -3.63 1.21
CA VAL A 107 -0.12 -2.62 2.28
C VAL A 107 0.85 -1.52 1.87
N GLU A 108 0.35 -0.29 1.74
CA GLU A 108 1.12 0.90 1.42
C GLU A 108 1.03 1.96 2.54
N LEU A 109 2.14 2.62 2.87
CA LEU A 109 2.13 3.79 3.74
C LEU A 109 1.79 5.03 2.91
N LEU A 110 0.69 5.68 3.26
CA LEU A 110 0.28 6.96 2.71
C LEU A 110 0.90 8.10 3.51
N GLY A 111 1.13 9.24 2.86
CA GLY A 111 1.79 10.39 3.46
C GLY A 111 3.17 10.70 2.84
N LEU A 112 4.02 11.50 3.49
CA LEU A 112 3.82 12.16 4.78
C LEU A 112 3.39 13.64 4.62
N SER A 113 3.45 14.15 3.39
CA SER A 113 2.94 15.47 3.01
C SER A 113 1.41 15.50 2.92
N ASN A 114 0.82 14.42 2.41
CA ASN A 114 -0.62 14.23 2.27
C ASN A 114 -0.96 12.74 2.31
N TRP A 115 -1.91 12.31 3.15
CA TRP A 115 -2.39 10.92 3.13
C TRP A 115 -3.73 10.77 2.39
N GLY A 116 -4.44 11.88 2.15
CA GLY A 116 -5.82 11.89 1.68
C GLY A 116 -5.98 12.21 0.19
N LEU A 117 -7.12 12.82 -0.15
CA LEU A 117 -7.41 13.28 -1.51
C LEU A 117 -6.39 14.31 -2.00
N ARG A 118 -6.23 14.40 -3.33
CA ARG A 118 -5.48 15.47 -3.97
C ARG A 118 -6.05 16.83 -3.58
N ARG A 119 -5.16 17.77 -3.25
CA ARG A 119 -5.52 19.16 -3.01
C ARG A 119 -4.43 20.10 -3.49
N GLU A 120 -4.79 21.36 -3.63
CA GLU A 120 -3.86 22.42 -4.01
C GLU A 120 -3.96 23.57 -3.01
N GLU A 121 -2.82 23.97 -2.45
CA GLU A 121 -2.75 25.08 -1.51
C GLU A 121 -1.60 26.00 -1.91
N LYS A 122 -1.89 27.29 -2.08
CA LYS A 122 -0.89 28.31 -2.44
C LYS A 122 -0.05 27.95 -3.69
N GLY A 123 -0.65 27.25 -4.66
CA GLY A 123 0.01 26.81 -5.90
C GLY A 123 0.84 25.54 -5.77
N VAL A 124 0.86 24.88 -4.61
CA VAL A 124 1.50 23.58 -4.41
C VAL A 124 0.46 22.47 -4.54
N VAL A 125 0.74 21.50 -5.41
CA VAL A 125 -0.11 20.30 -5.58
C VAL A 125 0.35 19.22 -4.61
N TYR A 126 -0.55 18.85 -3.70
CA TYR A 126 -0.40 17.69 -2.84
C TYR A 126 -1.07 16.50 -3.51
N GLY A 127 -0.25 15.61 -4.06
CA GLY A 127 -0.72 14.40 -4.75
C GLY A 127 -1.57 13.51 -3.86
N LEU A 128 -2.48 12.77 -4.48
CA LEU A 128 -3.32 11.75 -3.85
C LEU A 128 -2.44 10.79 -3.05
N HIS A 129 -2.75 10.62 -1.77
CA HIS A 129 -2.08 9.68 -0.85
C HIS A 129 -0.58 9.90 -0.60
N GLY A 130 0.01 10.96 -1.18
CA GLY A 130 1.39 11.35 -0.95
C GLY A 130 2.41 10.41 -1.57
N GLU A 131 3.64 10.57 -1.12
CA GLU A 131 4.85 10.07 -1.75
C GLU A 131 5.46 8.84 -1.08
N ALA A 132 5.13 8.56 0.18
CA ALA A 132 5.88 7.61 1.01
C ALA A 132 5.96 6.21 0.38
N SER A 133 4.85 5.70 -0.16
CA SER A 133 4.82 4.40 -0.85
C SER A 133 5.47 4.40 -2.23
N ASN A 134 5.95 5.53 -2.73
CA ASN A 134 6.60 5.68 -4.03
C ASN A 134 8.10 6.02 -3.92
N ILE A 135 8.64 6.16 -2.70
CA ILE A 135 10.06 6.41 -2.48
C ILE A 135 10.81 5.07 -2.47
N SER A 136 11.76 4.91 -3.38
CA SER A 136 12.55 3.68 -3.46
C SER A 136 13.62 3.60 -2.38
N VAL A 137 13.86 2.39 -1.89
CA VAL A 137 14.95 2.02 -0.99
C VAL A 137 16.10 1.39 -1.79
N ASN A 138 17.34 1.76 -1.47
CA ASN A 138 18.54 1.26 -2.15
C ASN A 138 19.14 0.01 -1.50
N SER A 139 18.99 -0.14 -0.19
CA SER A 139 19.50 -1.28 0.56
C SER A 139 18.64 -1.57 1.78
N PHE A 140 18.73 -2.80 2.27
CA PHE A 140 17.98 -3.26 3.43
C PHE A 140 18.83 -4.21 4.27
N ASP A 141 18.44 -4.34 5.53
CA ASP A 141 19.03 -5.28 6.47
C ASP A 141 18.12 -6.50 6.62
N ILE A 142 18.73 -7.68 6.59
CA ILE A 142 18.10 -8.95 6.98
C ILE A 142 18.59 -9.30 8.38
N LEU A 143 17.66 -9.64 9.25
CA LEU A 143 17.94 -10.22 10.56
C LEU A 143 17.25 -11.59 10.67
N PHE A 144 18.04 -12.62 10.92
CA PHE A 144 17.56 -13.94 11.32
C PHE A 144 17.80 -14.14 12.82
N GLU A 145 16.74 -14.48 13.54
CA GLU A 145 16.73 -14.92 14.93
C GLU A 145 16.05 -16.31 15.00
N SER A 146 16.15 -17.02 16.13
CA SER A 146 15.59 -18.38 16.24
C SER A 146 14.08 -18.45 15.96
N GLU A 147 13.35 -17.41 16.37
CA GLU A 147 11.88 -17.37 16.34
C GLU A 147 11.30 -16.50 15.22
N PHE A 148 12.11 -15.65 14.59
CA PHE A 148 11.63 -14.74 13.55
C PHE A 148 12.71 -14.37 12.54
N ALA A 149 12.24 -13.94 11.37
CA ALA A 149 13.04 -13.24 10.39
C ALA A 149 12.45 -11.84 10.16
N GLN A 150 13.32 -10.86 9.96
CA GLN A 150 12.94 -9.48 9.73
C GLN A 150 13.72 -8.88 8.56
N VAL A 151 13.02 -8.15 7.71
CA VAL A 151 13.60 -7.25 6.71
C VAL A 151 13.37 -5.81 7.18
N LYS A 152 14.42 -5.01 7.21
CA LYS A 152 14.39 -3.62 7.67
C LYS A 152 15.03 -2.71 6.65
N ALA A 153 14.44 -1.56 6.39
CA ALA A 153 15.13 -0.50 5.66
C ALA A 153 14.67 0.88 6.11
N SER A 154 15.35 1.92 5.63
CA SER A 154 14.94 3.29 5.83
C SER A 154 15.00 4.09 4.54
N PHE A 155 14.10 5.05 4.40
CA PHE A 155 14.10 6.01 3.32
C PHE A 155 13.83 7.42 3.84
N LEU A 156 14.15 8.40 3.01
CA LEU A 156 14.03 9.81 3.33
C LEU A 156 12.88 10.42 2.54
N VAL A 157 12.03 11.17 3.24
CA VAL A 157 10.94 11.94 2.66
C VAL A 157 11.37 13.40 2.60
N PHE A 158 11.17 14.03 1.45
CA PHE A 158 11.59 15.41 1.17
C PHE A 158 10.40 16.36 1.20
N ASP A 159 10.66 17.65 1.42
CA ASP A 159 9.60 18.66 1.50
C ASP A 159 9.08 19.04 0.11
N TRP A 160 7.79 18.80 -0.17
CA TRP A 160 7.21 19.07 -1.48
C TRP A 160 6.93 20.56 -1.74
N ASP A 161 6.99 21.39 -0.70
CA ASP A 161 6.46 22.76 -0.71
C ASP A 161 7.25 23.76 -1.58
N GLU A 162 8.43 23.40 -2.12
CA GLU A 162 9.30 24.42 -2.73
C GLU A 162 9.57 24.30 -4.24
N GLN A 163 9.64 23.10 -4.87
CA GLN A 163 10.10 23.00 -6.27
C GLN A 163 9.50 21.84 -7.11
N GLY A 164 8.52 21.09 -6.61
CA GLY A 164 7.98 19.91 -7.32
C GLY A 164 8.95 18.72 -7.35
N TYR A 165 8.46 17.56 -7.79
CA TYR A 165 9.22 16.30 -7.80
C TYR A 165 9.84 15.99 -9.18
N PRO A 166 11.02 15.36 -9.25
CA PRO A 166 11.98 15.11 -8.17
C PRO A 166 12.90 16.33 -7.95
N ALA A 167 12.84 16.94 -6.76
CA ALA A 167 13.72 18.05 -6.44
C ALA A 167 15.12 17.55 -6.06
N LYS A 168 16.05 17.62 -7.02
CA LYS A 168 17.44 17.14 -6.87
C LYS A 168 18.27 17.79 -5.76
N ASN A 169 17.74 18.75 -4.99
CA ASN A 169 18.47 19.51 -3.98
C ASN A 169 17.69 19.77 -2.67
N GLN A 170 16.56 19.11 -2.44
CA GLN A 170 15.79 19.33 -1.22
C GLN A 170 16.41 18.64 -0.01
N LYS A 171 16.26 19.26 1.15
CA LYS A 171 16.60 18.64 2.43
C LYS A 171 15.49 17.68 2.84
N PRO A 172 15.82 16.48 3.34
CA PRO A 172 14.81 15.55 3.82
C PRO A 172 14.19 16.11 5.11
N ILE A 173 12.88 15.90 5.26
CA ILE A 173 12.10 16.35 6.42
C ILE A 173 11.71 15.19 7.35
N TYR A 174 11.55 13.99 6.81
CA TYR A 174 11.31 12.79 7.61
C TYR A 174 12.26 11.67 7.21
N ARG A 175 12.60 10.84 8.20
CA ARG A 175 13.15 9.50 7.98
C ARG A 175 12.08 8.50 8.37
N VAL A 176 11.77 7.59 7.46
CA VAL A 176 10.89 6.45 7.75
C VAL A 176 11.76 5.21 7.85
N THR A 177 11.64 4.48 8.95
CA THR A 177 12.25 3.16 9.14
C THR A 177 11.16 2.11 9.19
N ARG A 178 11.14 1.24 8.17
CA ARG A 178 10.17 0.15 8.06
C ARG A 178 10.80 -1.17 8.47
N ARG A 179 10.06 -1.97 9.24
CA ARG A 179 10.41 -3.33 9.67
C ARG A 179 9.27 -4.28 9.33
N ILE A 180 9.57 -5.32 8.55
CA ILE A 180 8.64 -6.38 8.17
C ILE A 180 9.13 -7.68 8.77
N ARG A 181 8.29 -8.34 9.58
CA ARG A 181 8.66 -9.51 10.37
C ARG A 181 7.67 -10.64 10.16
N ILE A 182 8.20 -11.86 10.08
CA ILE A 182 7.42 -13.10 10.17
C ILE A 182 8.03 -14.02 11.22
N GLN A 183 7.18 -14.73 11.96
CA GLN A 183 7.61 -15.71 12.97
C GLN A 183 7.75 -17.10 12.35
N LYS A 184 8.60 -17.96 12.91
CA LYS A 184 8.93 -19.29 12.38
C LYS A 184 7.71 -20.18 12.09
N HIS A 185 6.74 -20.14 13.00
CA HIS A 185 5.48 -20.88 12.91
C HIS A 185 4.26 -19.93 12.92
N GLY A 186 4.49 -18.66 12.62
CA GLY A 186 3.47 -17.62 12.69
C GLY A 186 2.53 -17.64 11.51
N LYS A 187 1.27 -17.31 11.77
CA LYS A 187 0.22 -17.05 10.76
C LYS A 187 0.08 -15.55 10.44
N ALA A 188 0.92 -14.73 11.06
CA ALA A 188 0.84 -13.29 11.02
C ALA A 188 2.09 -12.73 10.34
N LEU A 189 1.84 -11.73 9.52
CA LEU A 189 2.82 -10.79 9.00
C LEU A 189 2.73 -9.52 9.86
N GLU A 190 3.86 -9.07 10.38
CA GLU A 190 3.93 -7.89 11.24
C GLU A 190 4.70 -6.78 10.50
N LEU A 191 4.11 -5.58 10.49
CA LEU A 191 4.66 -4.37 9.90
C LEU A 191 4.80 -3.31 10.98
N PHE A 192 5.98 -2.72 11.10
CA PHE A 192 6.25 -1.61 12.01
C PHE A 192 6.94 -0.48 11.26
N ASP A 193 6.41 0.73 11.40
CA ASP A 193 7.03 1.94 10.86
C ASP A 193 7.37 2.91 11.99
N ASP A 194 8.60 3.40 11.97
CA ASP A 194 9.04 4.53 12.79
C ASP A 194 9.19 5.76 11.88
N ILE A 195 8.48 6.85 12.18
CA ILE A 195 8.55 8.11 11.44
C ILE A 195 9.23 9.16 12.32
N GLU A 196 10.44 9.57 11.92
CA GLU A 196 11.25 10.56 12.62
C GLU A 196 11.23 11.89 11.85
N ASN A 197 10.85 12.99 12.52
CA ASN A 197 11.05 14.34 11.98
C ASN A 197 12.52 14.74 12.14
N ILE A 198 13.22 14.84 11.01
CA ILE A 198 14.65 15.20 10.94
C ILE A 198 14.88 16.62 10.42
N SER A 199 13.80 17.39 10.23
CA SER A 199 13.88 18.78 9.83
C SER A 199 14.27 19.69 11.00
N THR A 200 14.63 20.95 10.70
CA THR A 200 14.90 21.99 11.71
C THR A 200 13.62 22.57 12.34
N HIS A 201 12.44 22.12 11.94
CA HIS A 201 11.15 22.66 12.37
C HIS A 201 10.27 21.56 12.95
N GLN A 202 9.44 21.90 13.92
CA GLN A 202 8.42 20.97 14.40
C GLN A 202 7.36 20.78 13.31
N ARG A 203 7.15 19.52 12.91
CA ARG A 203 6.15 19.11 11.93
C ARG A 203 5.43 17.87 12.45
N VAL A 204 4.16 17.72 12.07
CA VAL A 204 3.34 16.54 12.38
C VAL A 204 3.08 15.81 11.07
N PRO A 205 3.52 14.55 10.92
CA PRO A 205 3.32 13.82 9.69
C PRO A 205 1.83 13.50 9.49
N GLN A 206 1.39 13.63 8.24
CA GLN A 206 0.06 13.22 7.79
C GLN A 206 0.18 11.83 7.17
N TRP A 207 -0.27 10.78 7.86
CA TRP A 207 -0.04 9.40 7.43
C TRP A 207 -1.23 8.48 7.67
N GLY A 208 -1.22 7.35 6.98
CA GLY A 208 -2.16 6.24 7.17
C GLY A 208 -1.70 5.00 6.41
N TYR A 209 -2.34 3.87 6.65
CA TYR A 209 -2.12 2.66 5.86
C TYR A 209 -3.26 2.47 4.86
N HIS A 210 -2.89 2.25 3.61
CA HIS A 210 -3.79 1.70 2.61
C HIS A 210 -3.59 0.18 2.61
N ILE A 211 -4.63 -0.59 2.98
CA ILE A 211 -4.57 -2.05 3.10
C ILE A 211 -5.60 -2.65 2.16
N GLN A 212 -5.16 -3.49 1.22
CA GLN A 212 -5.99 -4.00 0.12
C GLN A 212 -6.21 -5.48 0.32
N LEU A 213 -7.32 -5.83 0.94
CA LEU A 213 -7.58 -7.22 1.26
C LEU A 213 -8.12 -7.97 0.05
N ARG A 214 -7.85 -9.27 0.02
CA ARG A 214 -8.39 -10.15 -1.02
C ARG A 214 -9.91 -10.18 -0.93
N PRO A 215 -10.63 -9.73 -1.97
CA PRO A 215 -12.07 -9.91 -2.01
C PRO A 215 -12.42 -11.37 -2.31
N GLN A 216 -13.58 -11.79 -1.80
CA GLN A 216 -14.32 -12.97 -2.26
C GLN A 216 -15.80 -12.58 -2.34
N ALA A 217 -16.57 -13.23 -3.22
CA ALA A 217 -18.00 -12.93 -3.34
C ALA A 217 -18.70 -13.09 -1.97
N GLY A 218 -19.38 -12.03 -1.53
CA GLY A 218 -20.03 -11.99 -0.22
C GLY A 218 -19.09 -11.84 0.97
N ALA A 219 -17.81 -11.53 0.77
CA ALA A 219 -16.91 -11.19 1.86
C ALA A 219 -17.37 -9.89 2.53
N GLU A 220 -17.30 -9.86 3.86
CA GLU A 220 -17.81 -8.77 4.69
C GLU A 220 -16.71 -8.20 5.58
N LEU A 221 -16.49 -6.88 5.52
CA LEU A 221 -15.63 -6.19 6.47
C LEU A 221 -16.42 -5.88 7.74
N ILE A 222 -16.02 -6.55 8.83
CA ILE A 222 -16.61 -6.35 10.15
C ILE A 222 -15.73 -5.38 10.93
N SER A 223 -16.35 -4.31 11.42
CA SER A 223 -15.72 -3.26 12.22
C SER A 223 -16.52 -3.00 13.47
N ASN A 224 -15.83 -2.79 14.58
CA ASN A 224 -16.47 -2.35 15.81
C ASN A 224 -16.27 -0.83 15.97
N SER A 225 -17.17 -0.07 15.36
CA SER A 225 -17.18 1.39 15.36
C SER A 225 -18.50 1.90 15.95
N ALA A 226 -18.44 2.94 16.78
CA ALA A 226 -19.63 3.55 17.37
C ALA A 226 -20.51 4.26 16.33
N ASN A 227 -19.91 4.80 15.27
CA ASN A 227 -20.61 5.47 14.18
C ASN A 227 -20.01 5.06 12.81
N VAL A 228 -20.87 4.99 11.80
CA VAL A 228 -20.48 4.77 10.40
C VAL A 228 -21.29 5.71 9.51
N GLU A 229 -20.59 6.45 8.67
CA GLU A 229 -21.19 7.35 7.69
C GLU A 229 -20.67 7.03 6.29
N ASN A 230 -21.48 7.33 5.27
CA ASN A 230 -21.04 7.24 3.89
C ASN A 230 -19.97 8.33 3.64
N ARG A 231 -18.94 7.99 2.87
CA ARG A 231 -17.90 8.95 2.45
C ARG A 231 -18.47 10.06 1.57
N LYS A 232 -19.51 9.73 0.81
CA LYS A 232 -20.30 10.71 0.05
C LYS A 232 -21.43 11.17 0.95
N ASP A 233 -21.89 12.41 0.81
CA ASP A 233 -23.04 12.98 1.53
C ASP A 233 -24.38 12.33 1.09
N GLU A 234 -24.42 11.00 1.06
CA GLU A 234 -25.48 10.12 0.59
C GLU A 234 -25.81 9.11 1.70
N PRO A 235 -27.02 8.51 1.71
CA PRO A 235 -27.32 7.43 2.65
C PRO A 235 -26.33 6.25 2.51
N LEU A 236 -25.94 5.66 3.63
CA LEU A 236 -25.12 4.45 3.65
C LEU A 236 -25.97 3.25 3.22
N SER A 237 -25.49 2.49 2.25
CA SER A 237 -26.16 1.25 1.81
C SER A 237 -26.09 0.17 2.89
N ASP A 238 -27.13 -0.64 3.07
CA ASP A 238 -27.12 -1.78 3.99
C ASP A 238 -26.01 -2.81 3.71
N THR A 239 -25.44 -2.79 2.51
CA THR A 239 -24.35 -3.67 2.08
C THR A 239 -23.05 -2.90 1.85
N TYR A 240 -22.83 -1.78 2.55
CA TYR A 240 -21.66 -0.92 2.32
C TYR A 240 -20.33 -1.63 2.56
N ASN A 241 -20.32 -2.61 3.47
CA ASN A 241 -19.15 -3.39 3.90
C ASN A 241 -19.05 -4.76 3.22
N VAL A 242 -19.96 -5.09 2.29
CA VAL A 242 -20.00 -6.39 1.59
C VAL A 242 -19.50 -6.22 0.16
N TRP A 243 -18.53 -7.04 -0.22
CA TRP A 243 -18.00 -7.08 -1.58
C TRP A 243 -18.78 -8.04 -2.49
N GLN A 244 -19.00 -7.61 -3.73
CA GLN A 244 -19.62 -8.41 -4.78
C GLN A 244 -18.87 -8.19 -6.10
N PRO A 245 -18.71 -9.24 -6.92
CA PRO A 245 -18.05 -9.11 -8.22
C PRO A 245 -18.88 -8.27 -9.18
N VAL A 246 -18.19 -7.53 -10.03
CA VAL A 246 -18.77 -6.79 -11.16
C VAL A 246 -18.25 -7.42 -12.46
N PRO A 247 -19.11 -7.64 -13.47
CA PRO A 247 -18.67 -8.20 -14.76
C PRO A 247 -17.59 -7.35 -15.44
N TYR A 248 -16.77 -7.98 -16.29
CA TYR A 248 -15.76 -7.27 -17.09
C TYR A 248 -16.40 -6.25 -18.04
N GLY A 249 -15.78 -5.09 -18.19
CA GLY A 249 -16.27 -4.00 -19.06
C GLY A 249 -17.36 -3.14 -18.44
N GLU A 250 -17.89 -3.52 -17.28
CA GLU A 250 -18.81 -2.70 -16.51
C GLU A 250 -18.05 -1.63 -15.71
N ASN A 251 -18.76 -0.53 -15.45
CA ASN A 251 -18.25 0.55 -14.62
C ASN A 251 -17.90 0.06 -13.23
N ARG A 252 -16.82 0.62 -12.69
CA ARG A 252 -16.40 0.33 -11.33
C ARG A 252 -17.45 0.80 -10.32
N ILE A 253 -17.75 -0.07 -9.36
CA ILE A 253 -18.61 0.26 -8.22
C ILE A 253 -17.72 0.49 -7.01
N GLU A 254 -17.94 1.61 -6.33
CA GLU A 254 -17.22 1.96 -5.12
C GLU A 254 -18.18 2.31 -3.98
N LYS A 255 -17.97 1.71 -2.82
CA LYS A 255 -18.66 2.03 -1.58
C LYS A 255 -17.62 2.42 -0.54
N GLY A 256 -17.64 3.68 -0.11
CA GLY A 256 -16.75 4.21 0.92
C GLY A 256 -17.53 4.48 2.20
N ALA A 257 -17.00 4.04 3.34
CA ALA A 257 -17.61 4.32 4.64
C ALA A 257 -16.55 4.76 5.65
N ILE A 258 -16.86 5.83 6.40
CA ILE A 258 -16.00 6.38 7.43
C ILE A 258 -16.45 5.82 8.77
N HIS A 259 -15.56 5.08 9.43
CA HIS A 259 -15.80 4.46 10.74
C HIS A 259 -15.20 5.35 11.84
N GLN A 260 -16.02 5.74 12.81
CA GLN A 260 -15.62 6.60 13.93
C GLN A 260 -15.90 5.94 15.28
N GLY A 261 -15.19 6.38 16.33
CA GLY A 261 -15.33 5.79 17.67
C GLY A 261 -14.94 4.32 17.67
N LEU A 262 -13.76 4.03 17.11
CA LEU A 262 -13.24 2.68 16.92
C LEU A 262 -12.96 2.01 18.26
N ALA A 263 -13.51 0.82 18.49
CA ALA A 263 -13.19 0.03 19.66
C ALA A 263 -11.77 -0.55 19.52
N CYS A 264 -10.97 -0.41 20.58
CA CYS A 264 -9.65 -1.00 20.67
C CYS A 264 -9.68 -2.25 21.55
N VAL A 265 -8.78 -3.19 21.22
CA VAL A 265 -8.45 -4.35 22.05
C VAL A 265 -6.95 -4.32 22.36
N GLU A 266 -6.56 -4.77 23.54
CA GLU A 266 -5.15 -4.87 23.90
C GLU A 266 -4.54 -6.15 23.30
N ILE A 267 -3.43 -5.99 22.58
CA ILE A 267 -2.68 -7.09 21.96
C ILE A 267 -1.21 -6.87 22.31
N ASN A 268 -0.64 -7.77 23.12
CA ASN A 268 0.74 -7.68 23.60
C ASN A 268 1.06 -6.32 24.25
N GLY A 269 0.12 -5.76 25.03
CA GLY A 269 0.28 -4.47 25.70
C GLY A 269 0.08 -3.24 24.81
N VAL A 270 -0.40 -3.41 23.57
CA VAL A 270 -0.70 -2.31 22.64
C VAL A 270 -2.19 -2.28 22.34
N GLU A 271 -2.81 -1.10 22.45
CA GLU A 271 -4.18 -0.88 22.00
C GLU A 271 -4.26 -0.87 20.47
N CYS A 272 -5.00 -1.81 19.90
CA CYS A 272 -5.18 -1.93 18.46
C CYS A 272 -6.66 -1.89 18.07
N VAL A 273 -6.97 -1.26 16.94
CA VAL A 273 -8.25 -1.45 16.25
C VAL A 273 -8.20 -2.79 15.52
N ARG A 274 -9.26 -3.59 15.62
CA ARG A 274 -9.29 -4.95 15.10
C ARG A 274 -10.41 -5.19 14.08
N PRO A 275 -10.31 -4.66 12.85
CA PRO A 275 -11.22 -5.02 11.80
C PRO A 275 -10.98 -6.48 11.35
N PHE A 276 -12.04 -7.13 10.88
CA PHE A 276 -12.03 -8.50 10.43
C PHE A 276 -12.74 -8.63 9.08
N LEU A 277 -12.00 -9.03 8.04
CA LEU A 277 -12.60 -9.43 6.79
C LEU A 277 -13.06 -10.89 6.91
N LYS A 278 -14.37 -11.12 6.90
CA LYS A 278 -14.99 -12.43 7.01
C LYS A 278 -15.38 -12.97 5.64
N TYR A 279 -15.03 -14.22 5.36
CA TYR A 279 -15.50 -14.97 4.19
C TYR A 279 -16.72 -15.84 4.52
N GLN A 280 -17.42 -16.30 3.49
CA GLN A 280 -18.65 -17.09 3.64
C GLN A 280 -18.45 -18.43 4.37
N ASP A 281 -17.24 -19.00 4.32
CA ASP A 281 -16.85 -20.21 5.04
C ASP A 281 -16.47 -19.96 6.52
N ASN A 282 -16.66 -18.73 7.01
CA ASN A 282 -16.24 -18.21 8.31
C ASN A 282 -14.72 -18.12 8.54
N SER A 283 -13.90 -18.41 7.53
CA SER A 283 -12.49 -18.00 7.55
C SER A 283 -12.37 -16.49 7.29
N GLY A 284 -11.16 -15.94 7.39
CA GLY A 284 -10.98 -14.52 7.15
C GLY A 284 -9.62 -13.98 7.54
N ILE A 285 -9.48 -12.66 7.43
CA ILE A 285 -8.25 -11.92 7.70
C ILE A 285 -8.53 -10.93 8.82
N VAL A 286 -7.79 -11.07 9.92
CA VAL A 286 -7.84 -10.14 11.04
C VAL A 286 -6.68 -9.16 10.89
N MET A 287 -6.98 -7.87 11.02
CA MET A 287 -5.95 -6.84 11.08
C MET A 287 -5.83 -6.32 12.51
N HIS A 288 -4.61 -6.00 12.92
CA HIS A 288 -4.32 -5.31 14.18
C HIS A 288 -3.69 -3.98 13.83
N LEU A 289 -4.53 -2.93 13.78
CA LEU A 289 -4.15 -1.60 13.34
C LEU A 289 -3.84 -0.72 14.56
N PRO A 290 -2.93 0.24 14.45
CA PRO A 290 -2.71 1.21 15.51
C PRO A 290 -4.01 1.96 15.83
N ARG A 291 -4.12 2.46 17.06
CA ARG A 291 -5.21 3.34 17.46
C ARG A 291 -5.29 4.53 16.48
N SER A 292 -6.49 4.74 15.94
CA SER A 292 -6.78 5.81 14.99
C SER A 292 -8.07 6.52 15.40
N PRO A 293 -8.22 7.84 15.17
CA PRO A 293 -9.50 8.52 15.40
C PRO A 293 -10.63 8.00 14.50
N PHE A 294 -10.29 7.52 13.29
CA PHE A 294 -11.21 6.93 12.33
C PHE A 294 -10.46 6.01 11.36
N TYR A 295 -11.16 5.21 10.58
CA TYR A 295 -10.60 4.67 9.34
C TYR A 295 -11.67 4.63 8.25
N LEU A 296 -11.22 4.62 7.00
CA LEU A 296 -12.08 4.54 5.81
C LEU A 296 -12.05 3.11 5.28
N SER A 297 -13.20 2.45 5.16
CA SER A 297 -13.32 1.21 4.38
C SER A 297 -13.69 1.55 2.94
N TRP A 298 -13.11 0.82 1.98
CA TRP A 298 -13.38 1.04 0.56
C TRP A 298 -13.65 -0.27 -0.17
N VAL A 299 -14.92 -0.57 -0.42
CA VAL A 299 -15.30 -1.74 -1.22
C VAL A 299 -15.34 -1.33 -2.69
N SER A 300 -14.43 -1.87 -3.50
CA SER A 300 -14.32 -1.57 -4.94
C SER A 300 -14.42 -2.85 -5.77
N ALA A 301 -15.14 -2.80 -6.90
CA ALA A 301 -15.22 -3.88 -7.87
C ALA A 301 -15.36 -3.37 -9.30
N GLY A 302 -14.68 -4.00 -10.27
CA GLY A 302 -14.80 -3.70 -11.70
C GLY A 302 -13.83 -2.61 -12.22
N GLY A 303 -14.19 -1.96 -13.33
CA GLY A 303 -13.38 -0.91 -13.97
C GLY A 303 -12.34 -1.38 -14.99
N ALA A 304 -12.17 -2.69 -15.18
CA ALA A 304 -11.25 -3.24 -16.17
C ALA A 304 -11.61 -2.78 -17.58
N GLY A 305 -10.64 -2.19 -18.29
CA GLY A 305 -10.80 -1.73 -19.68
C GLY A 305 -11.70 -0.50 -19.86
N THR A 306 -12.13 0.14 -18.76
CA THR A 306 -12.92 1.38 -18.81
C THR A 306 -12.04 2.61 -19.01
N ASP A 307 -12.64 3.73 -19.41
CA ASP A 307 -11.98 5.04 -19.56
C ASP A 307 -12.01 5.88 -18.28
N GLU A 308 -12.31 5.26 -17.12
CA GLU A 308 -12.34 5.96 -15.85
C GLU A 308 -10.97 6.54 -15.50
N PHE A 309 -9.90 5.79 -15.75
CA PHE A 309 -8.51 6.19 -15.50
C PHE A 309 -7.68 5.93 -16.75
N CYS A 310 -7.12 6.98 -17.32
CA CYS A 310 -6.35 6.91 -18.56
C CYS A 310 -5.03 7.67 -18.43
N TYR A 311 -4.03 7.21 -19.19
CA TYR A 311 -2.87 8.05 -19.49
C TYR A 311 -3.29 9.23 -20.37
N PRO A 312 -2.57 10.38 -20.33
CA PRO A 312 -2.77 11.46 -21.27
C PRO A 312 -2.70 10.98 -22.73
N VAL A 313 -3.34 11.71 -23.65
CA VAL A 313 -3.41 11.32 -25.06
C VAL A 313 -2.01 11.04 -25.63
N ASN A 314 -1.88 9.91 -26.32
CA ASN A 314 -0.65 9.56 -27.01
C ASN A 314 -0.46 10.45 -28.27
N LYS A 315 0.65 10.25 -29.00
CA LYS A 315 0.94 11.01 -30.24
C LYS A 315 -0.10 10.79 -31.36
N LEU A 316 -0.96 9.78 -31.23
CA LEU A 316 -2.04 9.45 -32.16
C LEU A 316 -3.38 10.08 -31.73
N GLY A 317 -3.42 10.80 -30.59
CA GLY A 317 -4.63 11.44 -30.06
C GLY A 317 -5.56 10.49 -29.30
N GLU A 318 -5.07 9.30 -28.92
CA GLU A 318 -5.88 8.28 -28.25
C GLU A 318 -5.55 8.22 -26.75
N TYR A 319 -6.58 8.05 -25.91
CA TYR A 319 -6.41 7.70 -24.50
C TYR A 319 -6.10 6.21 -24.37
N GLU A 320 -5.17 5.88 -23.48
CA GLU A 320 -4.92 4.50 -23.09
C GLU A 320 -5.51 4.23 -21.70
N PRO A 321 -6.47 3.29 -21.56
CA PRO A 321 -6.96 2.85 -20.27
C PRO A 321 -5.82 2.34 -19.39
N LEU A 322 -5.74 2.85 -18.17
CA LEU A 322 -4.80 2.39 -17.16
C LEU A 322 -5.18 0.97 -16.72
N LEU A 323 -6.41 0.76 -16.26
CA LEU A 323 -6.84 -0.48 -15.59
C LEU A 323 -6.94 -1.66 -16.57
N LYS A 324 -5.88 -2.49 -16.63
CA LYS A 324 -5.87 -3.72 -17.44
C LYS A 324 -6.63 -4.88 -16.79
N ARG A 325 -6.86 -4.83 -15.47
CA ARG A 325 -7.69 -5.77 -14.70
C ARG A 325 -8.66 -4.98 -13.80
N SER A 326 -9.63 -5.67 -13.24
CA SER A 326 -10.59 -5.08 -12.32
C SER A 326 -9.90 -4.57 -11.05
N TRP A 327 -10.35 -3.44 -10.53
CA TRP A 327 -9.95 -2.94 -9.24
C TRP A 327 -10.84 -3.55 -8.16
N ASP A 328 -10.57 -4.83 -7.89
CA ASP A 328 -11.32 -5.62 -6.93
C ASP A 328 -10.60 -5.61 -5.58
N GLY A 329 -11.23 -5.03 -4.56
CA GLY A 329 -10.63 -4.96 -3.22
C GLY A 329 -11.60 -4.47 -2.15
N ILE A 330 -11.19 -4.66 -0.90
CA ILE A 330 -11.82 -4.17 0.32
C ILE A 330 -10.74 -3.49 1.16
#